data_AF-A0A661ZBC8-F1
#
_entry.id   AF-A0A661ZBC8-F1
#
_cell.length_a   1.000
_cell.length_b   1.000
_cell.length_c   1.000
_cell.angle_alpha   90.00
_cell.angle_beta   90.00
_cell.angle_gamma   90.00
#
_symmetry.space_group_name_H-M   'P 1'
#
loop_
_entity.id
_entity.type
_entity.pdbx_description
1 polymer ?
#
loop_
_entity_poly.entity_id
_entity_poly.type
_entity_poly.pdbx_seq_one_letter_code
_entity_poly.pdbx_strand_id
1 'polypeptide(L)'
;NDIYESYDQEALDTMELREMDCLDCHNRPSHQFLPPQKFVDDMLAAGTIPVKLPEVKFLAMQIFNNTFSTRDSGSMFIREEVNNFYNSSYPEFAAENQSMIDQAIEGLLAGYNKNIFPEMKASWDAYPNHIGHSEFNGCFRCHNGNHESEEGKVISRDCNLCHTILAQGNAENFQTTSIDMPLEFQHPVDIDEAWKEMACADCHRSLY
;
A
#
# COMPACT_ATOMS: atom_id res chain seq x y z
N ASN A 1 -1.57 -3.77 -15.99
CA ASN A 1 -1.31 -3.84 -17.44
C ASN A 1 -1.36 -5.29 -17.82
N ASP A 2 -2.58 -5.72 -18.17
CA ASP A 2 -2.94 -7.12 -18.41
C ASP A 2 -2.65 -7.52 -19.85
N ILE A 3 -2.37 -8.79 -20.04
CA ILE A 3 -1.79 -9.41 -21.23
C ILE A 3 -2.78 -9.64 -22.39
N TYR A 4 -3.99 -9.06 -22.35
CA TYR A 4 -5.05 -9.32 -23.35
C TYR A 4 -5.85 -8.11 -23.83
N GLU A 5 -5.49 -6.88 -23.45
CA GLU A 5 -5.67 -5.81 -24.43
C GLU A 5 -4.64 -6.06 -25.52
N SER A 6 -5.05 -6.13 -26.79
CA SER A 6 -4.10 -5.85 -27.86
C SER A 6 -3.68 -4.41 -27.63
N TYR A 7 -2.58 -4.23 -26.90
CA TYR A 7 -1.95 -2.93 -26.76
C TYR A 7 -1.86 -2.36 -28.17
N ASP A 8 -2.31 -1.11 -28.31
CA ASP A 8 -2.07 -0.38 -29.53
C ASP A 8 -0.60 -0.57 -29.90
N GLN A 9 -0.31 -0.91 -31.16
CA GLN A 9 1.06 -1.16 -31.58
C GLN A 9 1.93 0.06 -31.26
N GLU A 10 1.35 1.26 -31.34
CA GLU A 10 1.99 2.51 -30.92
C GLU A 10 2.28 2.57 -29.41
N ALA A 11 1.40 2.01 -28.57
CA ALA A 11 1.62 1.85 -27.13
C ALA A 11 2.70 0.81 -26.79
N LEU A 12 2.82 -0.27 -27.57
CA LEU A 12 3.90 -1.26 -27.40
C LEU A 12 5.24 -0.69 -27.84
N ASP A 13 5.27 0.00 -28.98
CA ASP A 13 6.49 0.58 -29.55
C ASP A 13 7.04 1.74 -28.69
N THR A 14 6.22 2.29 -27.79
CA THR A 14 6.62 3.31 -26.80
C THR A 14 7.00 2.74 -25.43
N MET A 15 6.85 1.42 -25.19
CA MET A 15 7.29 0.82 -23.93
C MET A 15 8.81 0.76 -23.85
N GLU A 16 9.37 1.15 -22.70
CA GLU A 16 10.80 0.99 -22.45
C GLU A 16 11.15 -0.48 -22.16
N LEU A 17 12.05 -1.03 -22.97
CA LEU A 17 12.71 -2.29 -22.66
C LEU A 17 13.65 -2.07 -21.48
N ARG A 18 13.42 -2.75 -20.36
CA ARG A 18 14.33 -2.78 -19.22
C ARG A 18 15.06 -4.10 -19.12
N GLU A 19 16.29 -4.06 -18.64
CA GLU A 19 17.06 -5.27 -18.32
C GLU A 19 16.42 -5.96 -17.11
N MET A 20 16.17 -7.26 -17.24
CA MET A 20 15.65 -8.10 -16.16
C MET A 20 16.76 -8.33 -15.13
N ASP A 21 16.45 -8.17 -13.84
CA ASP A 21 17.39 -8.44 -12.76
C ASP A 21 16.99 -9.65 -11.89
N CYS A 22 17.84 -9.98 -10.92
CA CYS A 22 17.61 -11.11 -10.03
C CYS A 22 16.34 -10.96 -9.16
N LEU A 23 15.92 -9.73 -8.84
CA LEU A 23 14.74 -9.46 -8.01
C LEU A 23 13.44 -9.69 -8.78
N ASP A 24 13.47 -9.55 -10.10
CA ASP A 24 12.33 -9.86 -10.98
C ASP A 24 11.90 -11.34 -10.89
N CYS A 25 12.86 -12.24 -10.68
CA CYS A 25 12.65 -13.69 -10.59
C CYS A 25 12.77 -14.26 -9.15
N HIS A 26 13.44 -13.55 -8.23
CA HIS A 26 13.70 -14.00 -6.85
C HIS A 26 13.07 -13.08 -5.78
N ASN A 27 11.82 -12.67 -5.99
CA ASN A 27 11.06 -11.87 -5.02
C ASN A 27 10.56 -12.66 -3.79
N ARG A 28 10.82 -13.97 -3.68
CA ARG A 28 10.21 -14.86 -2.68
C ARG A 28 11.12 -15.33 -1.51
N PRO A 29 12.48 -15.37 -1.63
CA PRO A 29 13.38 -15.56 -0.48
C PRO A 29 14.19 -14.29 -0.10
N SER A 30 13.78 -13.09 -0.52
CA SER A 30 14.52 -11.82 -0.35
C SER A 30 13.70 -10.75 0.41
N HIS A 31 14.34 -9.63 0.78
CA HIS A 31 13.73 -8.55 1.56
C HIS A 31 12.37 -8.12 1.00
N GLN A 32 11.32 -8.21 1.81
CA GLN A 32 10.00 -7.71 1.45
C GLN A 32 9.97 -6.18 1.59
N PHE A 33 9.87 -5.46 0.47
CA PHE A 33 9.63 -4.03 0.46
C PHE A 33 8.14 -3.79 0.71
N LEU A 34 7.79 -3.46 1.94
CA LEU A 34 6.40 -3.16 2.30
C LEU A 34 6.02 -1.76 1.77
N PRO A 35 4.77 -1.57 1.31
CA PRO A 35 4.27 -0.24 1.01
C PRO A 35 4.17 0.62 2.28
N PRO A 36 4.25 1.97 2.18
CA PRO A 36 4.18 2.90 3.30
C PRO A 36 3.04 2.61 4.25
N GLN A 37 1.84 2.44 3.71
CA GLN A 37 0.63 2.17 4.46
C GLN A 37 0.83 0.97 5.38
N LYS A 38 1.39 -0.12 4.84
CA LYS A 38 1.58 -1.38 5.58
C LYS A 38 2.64 -1.28 6.66
N PHE A 39 3.83 -0.77 6.36
CA PHE A 39 4.89 -0.73 7.39
C PHE A 39 4.62 0.32 8.46
N VAL A 40 3.93 1.42 8.13
CA VAL A 40 3.50 2.41 9.12
C VAL A 40 2.41 1.82 10.02
N ASP A 41 1.43 1.11 9.45
CA ASP A 41 0.40 0.42 10.25
C ASP A 41 1.01 -0.62 11.19
N ASP A 42 1.98 -1.40 10.71
CA ASP A 42 2.72 -2.35 11.56
C ASP A 42 3.45 -1.65 12.70
N MET A 43 4.07 -0.49 12.44
CA MET A 43 4.79 0.28 13.45
C MET A 43 3.89 0.94 14.48
N LEU A 44 2.72 1.40 14.06
CA LEU A 44 1.68 1.93 14.94
C LEU A 44 1.10 0.82 15.83
N ALA A 45 0.75 -0.32 15.23
CA ALA A 45 0.25 -1.48 15.96
C ALA A 45 1.29 -2.03 16.95
N ALA A 46 2.57 -2.02 16.59
CA ALA A 46 3.68 -2.42 17.46
C ALA A 46 4.04 -1.37 18.52
N GLY A 47 3.48 -0.14 18.45
CA GLY A 47 3.84 0.97 19.33
C GLY A 47 5.26 1.51 19.13
N THR A 48 5.91 1.16 18.02
CA THR A 48 7.22 1.73 17.63
C THR A 48 7.04 3.20 17.27
N ILE A 49 5.99 3.52 16.52
CA ILE A 49 5.49 4.88 16.35
C ILE A 49 4.37 5.10 17.37
N PRO A 50 4.43 6.14 18.22
CA PRO A 50 3.38 6.40 19.21
C PRO A 50 2.04 6.76 18.57
N VAL A 51 1.01 5.94 18.80
CA VAL A 51 -0.38 6.18 18.32
C VAL A 51 -1.05 7.41 18.92
N LYS A 52 -0.49 7.97 20.00
CA LYS A 52 -0.98 9.18 20.66
C LYS A 52 -0.56 10.46 19.93
N LEU A 53 0.36 10.38 18.95
CA LEU A 53 0.75 11.52 18.15
C LEU A 53 -0.39 11.92 17.20
N PRO A 54 -0.82 13.20 17.21
CA PRO A 54 -1.83 13.68 16.28
C PRO A 54 -1.39 13.46 14.83
N GLU A 55 -2.27 12.86 14.02
CA GLU A 55 -2.10 12.76 12.55
C GLU A 55 -0.80 12.06 12.07
N VAL A 56 -0.14 11.28 12.94
CA VAL A 56 1.15 10.67 12.61
C VAL A 56 1.11 9.75 11.38
N LYS A 57 0.00 9.05 11.16
CA LYS A 57 -0.19 8.22 9.95
C LYS A 57 -0.27 9.10 8.71
N PHE A 58 -1.03 10.19 8.75
CA PHE A 58 -1.17 11.12 7.63
C PHE A 58 0.19 11.75 7.26
N LEU A 59 0.91 12.27 8.26
CA LEU A 59 2.25 12.81 8.08
C LEU A 59 3.22 11.79 7.46
N ALA A 60 3.20 10.55 7.95
CA ALA A 60 4.05 9.49 7.40
C ALA A 60 3.75 9.22 5.92
N MET A 61 2.48 9.23 5.51
CA MET A 61 2.11 9.02 4.11
C MET A 61 2.57 10.19 3.24
N GLN A 62 2.41 11.44 3.69
CA GLN A 62 2.95 12.60 2.98
C GLN A 62 4.47 12.50 2.79
N ILE A 63 5.19 12.10 3.83
CA ILE A 63 6.66 11.93 3.76
C ILE A 63 7.03 10.85 2.73
N PHE A 64 6.43 9.66 2.82
CA PHE A 64 6.83 8.52 1.98
C PHE A 64 6.25 8.53 0.57
N ASN A 65 5.35 9.45 0.24
CA ASN A 65 4.94 9.72 -1.14
C ASN A 65 6.02 10.54 -1.91
N ASN A 66 7.06 11.04 -1.23
CA ASN A 66 8.19 11.69 -1.88
C ASN A 66 9.23 10.67 -2.37
N THR A 67 9.92 11.03 -3.46
CA THR A 67 11.10 10.30 -3.95
C THR A 67 12.38 10.91 -3.40
N PHE A 68 13.30 10.06 -2.94
CA PHE A 68 14.60 10.49 -2.44
C PHE A 68 15.72 10.07 -3.39
N SER A 69 16.83 10.80 -3.39
CA SER A 69 18.01 10.48 -4.19
C SER A 69 19.00 9.57 -3.46
N THR A 70 19.13 9.76 -2.14
CA THR A 70 20.00 8.95 -1.27
C THR A 70 19.32 8.60 0.04
N ARG A 71 19.88 7.64 0.76
CA ARG A 71 19.42 7.33 2.13
C ARG A 71 19.56 8.53 3.06
N ASP A 72 20.65 9.29 2.94
CA ASP A 72 20.91 10.45 3.77
C ASP A 72 19.91 11.58 3.48
N SER A 73 19.60 11.85 2.20
CA SER A 73 18.63 12.90 1.85
C SER A 73 17.25 12.59 2.41
N GLY A 74 16.78 11.34 2.29
CA GLY A 74 15.49 10.94 2.88
C GLY A 74 15.51 10.94 4.39
N SER A 75 16.61 10.53 5.01
CA SER A 75 16.77 10.55 6.46
C SER A 75 16.78 11.97 7.05
N MET A 76 17.37 12.94 6.34
CA MET A 76 17.32 14.35 6.72
C MET A 76 15.91 14.91 6.55
N PHE A 77 15.27 14.64 5.41
CA PHE A 77 13.91 15.09 5.12
C PHE A 77 12.90 14.58 6.14
N ILE A 78 12.93 13.28 6.49
CA ILE A 78 12.05 12.70 7.53
C ILE A 78 12.19 13.45 8.86
N ARG A 79 13.42 13.74 9.30
CA ARG A 79 13.65 14.46 10.56
C ARG A 79 13.12 15.88 10.50
N GLU A 80 13.37 16.57 9.40
CA GLU A 80 12.95 17.95 9.19
C GLU A 80 11.42 18.05 9.14
N GLU A 81 10.77 17.28 8.27
CA GLU A 81 9.32 17.33 8.10
C GLU A 81 8.57 16.97 9.37
N VAL A 82 9.03 15.95 10.11
CA VAL A 82 8.37 15.56 11.36
C VAL A 82 8.46 16.67 12.40
N ASN A 83 9.65 17.26 12.59
CA ASN A 83 9.79 18.36 13.54
C ASN A 83 9.03 19.61 13.09
N ASN A 84 9.09 19.95 11.81
CA ASN A 84 8.40 21.11 11.25
C ASN A 84 6.88 20.97 11.42
N PHE A 85 6.33 19.79 11.10
CA PHE A 85 4.90 19.52 11.22
C PHE A 85 4.41 19.71 12.67
N TYR A 86 5.05 19.08 13.65
CA TYR A 86 4.60 19.18 15.04
C TYR A 86 4.87 20.57 15.65
N ASN A 87 6.01 21.20 15.36
CA ASN A 87 6.29 22.53 15.88
C ASN A 87 5.39 23.63 15.29
N SER A 88 4.90 23.43 14.06
CA SER A 88 4.00 24.40 13.40
C SER A 88 2.52 24.14 13.71
N SER A 89 2.09 22.88 13.61
CA SER A 89 0.67 22.51 13.69
C SER A 89 0.23 22.19 15.12
N TYR A 90 1.16 21.73 15.96
CA TYR A 90 0.89 21.29 17.34
C TYR A 90 1.95 21.81 18.34
N PRO A 91 2.24 23.12 18.40
CA PRO A 91 3.37 23.68 19.16
C PRO A 91 3.32 23.39 20.67
N GLU A 92 2.14 23.47 21.28
CA GLU A 92 1.96 23.18 22.71
C GLU A 92 2.22 21.69 23.01
N PHE A 93 1.71 20.81 22.14
CA PHE A 93 1.95 19.37 22.25
C PHE A 93 3.44 19.05 22.07
N ALA A 94 4.10 19.66 21.08
CA ALA A 94 5.52 19.44 20.81
C ALA A 94 6.41 19.84 21.99
N ALA A 95 6.12 20.98 22.64
CA ALA A 95 6.86 21.46 23.80
C ALA A 95 6.84 20.46 24.98
N GLU A 96 5.75 19.71 25.14
CA GLU A 96 5.58 18.74 26.23
C GLU A 96 5.97 17.30 25.85
N ASN A 97 5.93 16.96 24.56
CA ASN A 97 6.01 15.58 24.08
C ASN A 97 7.17 15.36 23.07
N GLN A 98 8.24 16.14 23.14
CA GLN A 98 9.39 16.02 22.25
C GLN A 98 9.95 14.58 22.18
N SER A 99 10.00 13.85 23.30
CA SER A 99 10.48 12.46 23.32
C SER A 99 9.61 11.51 22.49
N MET A 100 8.29 11.76 22.39
CA MET A 100 7.40 10.99 21.52
C MET A 100 7.63 11.34 20.05
N ILE A 101 7.90 12.61 19.75
CA ILE A 101 8.25 13.05 18.38
C ILE A 101 9.55 12.38 17.95
N ASP A 102 10.57 12.40 18.81
CA ASP A 102 11.85 11.73 18.56
C ASP A 102 11.66 10.21 18.36
N GLN A 103 10.79 9.58 19.15
CA GLN A 103 10.44 8.16 18.97
C GLN A 103 9.78 7.92 17.60
N ALA A 104 8.86 8.78 17.16
CA ALA A 104 8.26 8.65 15.83
C ALA A 104 9.28 8.83 14.71
N ILE A 105 10.20 9.79 14.84
CA ILE A 105 11.29 9.99 13.88
C ILE A 105 12.11 8.70 13.74
N GLU A 106 12.55 8.10 14.85
CA GLU A 106 13.32 6.86 14.81
C GLU A 106 12.53 5.69 14.22
N GLY A 107 11.23 5.59 14.53
CA GLY A 107 10.33 4.61 13.92
C GLY A 107 10.21 4.77 12.40
N LEU A 108 9.96 6.00 11.93
CA LEU A 108 9.86 6.32 10.50
C LEU A 108 11.17 6.07 9.77
N LEU A 109 12.31 6.43 10.38
CA LEU A 109 13.63 6.15 9.83
C LEU A 109 13.89 4.64 9.75
N ALA A 110 13.49 3.86 10.75
CA ALA A 110 13.62 2.40 10.69
C ALA A 110 12.78 1.81 9.54
N GLY A 111 11.57 2.33 9.32
CA GLY A 111 10.69 1.92 8.22
C GLY A 111 11.26 2.27 6.87
N TYR A 112 11.69 3.52 6.71
CA TYR A 112 12.40 4.02 5.54
C TYR A 112 13.61 3.15 5.20
N ASN A 113 14.49 2.94 6.18
CA ASN A 113 15.74 2.23 6.00
C ASN A 113 15.56 0.75 5.62
N LYS A 114 14.42 0.15 5.98
CA LYS A 114 14.10 -1.25 5.70
C LYS A 114 13.37 -1.45 4.37
N ASN A 115 12.61 -0.47 3.91
CA ASN A 115 11.71 -0.64 2.76
C ASN A 115 12.06 0.21 1.54
N ILE A 116 12.87 1.27 1.69
CA ILE A 116 13.21 2.21 0.61
C ILE A 116 14.73 2.27 0.42
N PHE A 117 15.18 2.00 -0.80
CA PHE A 117 16.59 2.03 -1.18
C PHE A 117 16.79 2.92 -2.41
N PRO A 118 16.88 4.25 -2.21
CA PRO A 118 16.94 5.24 -3.29
C PRO A 118 18.00 4.96 -4.35
N GLU A 119 19.22 4.66 -3.92
CA GLU A 119 20.37 4.46 -4.80
C GLU A 119 20.23 3.20 -5.66
N MET A 120 19.53 2.18 -5.13
CA MET A 120 19.23 0.94 -5.85
C MET A 120 17.95 1.04 -6.67
N LYS A 121 17.22 2.16 -6.58
CA LYS A 121 15.88 2.33 -7.15
C LYS A 121 14.93 1.18 -6.77
N ALA A 122 15.12 0.63 -5.57
CA ALA A 122 14.35 -0.50 -5.07
C ALA A 122 13.35 -0.03 -4.00
N SER A 123 12.07 -0.33 -4.23
CA SER A 123 10.94 -0.02 -3.37
C SER A 123 9.79 -1.00 -3.64
N TRP A 124 8.71 -0.90 -2.85
CA TRP A 124 7.48 -1.65 -3.08
C TRP A 124 6.84 -1.35 -4.44
N ASP A 125 7.05 -0.14 -4.98
CA ASP A 125 6.44 0.30 -6.23
C ASP A 125 7.23 -0.24 -7.45
N ALA A 126 8.55 -0.26 -7.35
CA ALA A 126 9.42 -0.86 -8.38
C ALA A 126 9.27 -2.40 -8.43
N TYR A 127 9.06 -3.04 -7.27
CA TYR A 127 8.95 -4.49 -7.14
C TYR A 127 7.63 -4.88 -6.43
N PRO A 128 6.49 -4.83 -7.15
CA PRO A 128 5.18 -5.07 -6.55
C PRO A 128 5.01 -6.51 -6.08
N ASN A 129 4.34 -6.68 -4.93
CA ASN A 129 3.97 -7.98 -4.41
C ASN A 129 2.55 -8.35 -4.88
N HIS A 130 2.44 -9.44 -5.64
CA HIS A 130 1.18 -9.87 -6.25
C HIS A 130 0.39 -10.91 -5.44
N ILE A 131 0.74 -11.13 -4.18
CA ILE A 131 0.02 -12.06 -3.29
C ILE A 131 -1.40 -11.55 -2.97
N GLY A 132 -1.58 -10.23 -2.82
CA GLY A 132 -2.87 -9.59 -2.54
C GLY A 132 -3.34 -8.71 -3.68
N HIS A 133 -4.60 -8.25 -3.60
CA HIS A 133 -5.23 -7.37 -4.58
C HIS A 133 -5.65 -5.99 -4.02
N SER A 134 -5.10 -5.60 -2.85
CA SER A 134 -5.41 -4.32 -2.18
C SER A 134 -4.56 -3.18 -2.72
N GLU A 135 -3.23 -3.22 -2.52
CA GLU A 135 -2.30 -2.17 -2.96
C GLU A 135 -1.77 -2.40 -4.39
N PHE A 136 -1.87 -3.65 -4.87
CA PHE A 136 -1.46 -4.09 -6.20
C PHE A 136 -2.57 -4.94 -6.81
N ASN A 137 -2.59 -5.13 -8.12
CA ASN A 137 -3.68 -5.90 -8.75
C ASN A 137 -3.65 -7.40 -8.43
N GLY A 138 -2.51 -7.98 -8.03
CA GLY A 138 -2.42 -9.41 -7.70
C GLY A 138 -3.08 -10.32 -8.73
N CYS A 139 -3.95 -11.21 -8.26
CA CYS A 139 -4.74 -12.10 -9.12
C CYS A 139 -5.75 -11.38 -10.04
N PHE A 140 -6.17 -10.15 -9.70
CA PHE A 140 -7.07 -9.35 -10.53
C PHE A 140 -6.43 -8.91 -11.86
N ARG A 141 -5.12 -9.15 -12.09
CA ARG A 141 -4.57 -9.07 -13.44
C ARG A 141 -5.25 -10.01 -14.45
N CYS A 142 -5.88 -11.08 -13.97
CA CYS A 142 -6.66 -11.98 -14.82
C CYS A 142 -8.10 -12.10 -14.32
N HIS A 143 -8.35 -11.92 -13.02
CA HIS A 143 -9.67 -12.00 -12.41
C HIS A 143 -10.31 -10.62 -12.27
N ASN A 144 -10.41 -9.88 -13.36
CA ASN A 144 -11.00 -8.53 -13.39
C ASN A 144 -12.39 -8.48 -14.06
N GLY A 145 -12.88 -9.60 -14.63
CA GLY A 145 -14.12 -9.63 -15.38
C GLY A 145 -14.02 -9.16 -16.84
N ASN A 146 -12.83 -8.76 -17.30
CA ASN A 146 -12.61 -8.21 -18.65
C ASN A 146 -12.03 -9.24 -19.63
N HIS A 147 -11.57 -10.39 -19.14
CA HIS A 147 -11.01 -11.45 -19.98
C HIS A 147 -12.12 -12.40 -20.44
N GLU A 148 -12.59 -12.23 -21.67
CA GLU A 148 -13.70 -12.98 -22.27
C GLU A 148 -13.25 -13.83 -23.47
N SER A 149 -13.68 -15.10 -23.54
CA SER A 149 -13.44 -15.96 -24.72
C SER A 149 -14.40 -15.64 -25.87
N GLU A 150 -14.11 -16.11 -27.09
CA GLU A 150 -15.01 -15.93 -28.25
C GLU A 150 -16.41 -16.53 -28.02
N GLU A 151 -16.51 -17.55 -27.17
CA GLU A 151 -17.78 -18.17 -26.76
C GLU A 151 -18.49 -17.44 -25.60
N GLY A 152 -17.96 -16.30 -25.15
CA GLY A 152 -18.55 -15.46 -24.12
C GLY A 152 -18.24 -15.87 -22.67
N LYS A 153 -17.19 -16.67 -22.44
CA LYS A 153 -16.79 -17.07 -21.08
C LYS A 153 -15.84 -16.04 -20.48
N VAL A 154 -16.22 -15.48 -19.34
CA VAL A 154 -15.44 -14.45 -18.64
C VAL A 154 -14.65 -15.05 -17.47
N ILE A 155 -13.41 -14.60 -17.28
CA ILE A 155 -12.69 -14.82 -16.01
C ILE A 155 -13.27 -13.88 -14.95
N SER A 156 -14.11 -14.44 -14.08
CA SER A 156 -14.86 -13.69 -13.08
C SER A 156 -13.96 -12.97 -12.05
N ARG A 157 -14.45 -11.80 -11.60
CA ARG A 157 -13.93 -11.01 -10.46
C ARG A 157 -14.63 -11.32 -9.14
N ASP A 158 -15.47 -12.35 -9.09
CA ASP A 158 -16.20 -12.71 -7.87
C ASP A 158 -15.23 -12.97 -6.71
N CYS A 159 -15.39 -12.21 -5.63
CA CYS A 159 -14.55 -12.29 -4.43
C CYS A 159 -14.56 -13.70 -3.83
N ASN A 160 -15.68 -14.42 -3.99
CA ASN A 160 -15.88 -15.76 -3.43
C ASN A 160 -15.10 -16.85 -4.18
N LEU A 161 -14.44 -16.52 -5.30
CA LEU A 161 -13.49 -17.42 -5.95
C LEU A 161 -12.28 -17.72 -5.04
N CYS A 162 -11.88 -16.73 -4.23
CA CYS A 162 -10.68 -16.81 -3.38
C CYS A 162 -10.99 -16.65 -1.89
N HIS A 163 -12.11 -16.01 -1.53
CA HIS A 163 -12.46 -15.71 -0.15
C HIS A 163 -13.71 -16.44 0.32
N THR A 164 -13.71 -16.83 1.59
CA THR A 164 -14.93 -17.17 2.33
C THR A 164 -14.98 -16.22 3.52
N ILE A 165 -15.73 -15.13 3.38
CA ILE A 165 -15.72 -14.04 4.37
C ILE A 165 -16.63 -14.44 5.54
N LEU A 166 -16.00 -14.85 6.64
CA LEU A 166 -16.72 -15.26 7.85
C LEU A 166 -16.89 -14.13 8.86
N ALA A 167 -16.07 -13.10 8.76
CA ALA A 167 -16.11 -11.92 9.61
C ALA A 167 -15.54 -10.70 8.87
N GLN A 168 -16.13 -9.54 9.10
CA GLN A 168 -15.67 -8.25 8.57
C GLN A 168 -16.21 -7.09 9.42
N GLY A 169 -15.77 -5.87 9.10
CA GLY A 169 -16.20 -4.64 9.79
C GLY A 169 -15.20 -4.16 10.84
N ASN A 170 -15.39 -2.91 11.26
CA ASN A 170 -14.67 -2.27 12.35
C ASN A 170 -15.38 -2.52 13.70
N ALA A 171 -14.88 -1.92 14.78
CA ALA A 171 -15.43 -2.14 16.13
C ALA A 171 -16.91 -1.73 16.28
N GLU A 172 -17.41 -0.81 15.45
CA GLU A 172 -18.78 -0.29 15.50
C GLU A 172 -19.75 -1.10 14.63
N ASN A 173 -19.27 -1.71 13.53
CA ASN A 173 -20.09 -2.43 12.55
C ASN A 173 -19.63 -3.86 12.28
N PHE A 174 -19.04 -4.52 13.29
CA PHE A 174 -18.52 -5.87 13.18
C PHE A 174 -19.62 -6.90 12.88
N GLN A 175 -19.40 -7.74 11.86
CA GLN A 175 -20.30 -8.78 11.39
C GLN A 175 -19.61 -10.14 11.39
N THR A 176 -20.37 -11.20 11.67
CA THR A 176 -19.89 -12.59 11.60
C THR A 176 -20.96 -13.51 11.03
N THR A 177 -20.55 -14.65 10.47
CA THR A 177 -21.44 -15.67 9.92
C THR A 177 -20.86 -17.08 10.07
N SER A 178 -21.65 -18.09 9.70
CA SER A 178 -21.21 -19.49 9.56
C SER A 178 -20.61 -19.77 8.19
N ILE A 179 -19.80 -20.84 8.09
CA ILE A 179 -19.11 -21.24 6.85
C ILE A 179 -20.03 -21.47 5.65
N ASP A 180 -21.28 -21.89 5.89
CA ASP A 180 -22.25 -22.19 4.83
C ASP A 180 -22.97 -20.94 4.28
N MET A 181 -22.75 -19.76 4.89
CA MET A 181 -23.40 -18.51 4.50
C MET A 181 -22.37 -17.35 4.52
N PRO A 182 -21.36 -17.36 3.62
CA PRO A 182 -20.33 -16.33 3.59
C PRO A 182 -20.93 -14.93 3.40
N LEU A 183 -20.31 -13.93 4.02
CA LEU A 183 -20.69 -12.53 3.87
C LEU A 183 -20.26 -12.01 2.48
N GLU A 184 -21.06 -11.11 1.92
CA GLU A 184 -20.60 -10.24 0.83
C GLU A 184 -19.62 -9.22 1.40
N PHE A 185 -18.49 -8.99 0.71
CA PHE A 185 -17.52 -7.99 1.13
C PHE A 185 -18.16 -6.60 1.25
N GLN A 186 -17.76 -5.83 2.25
CA GLN A 186 -18.10 -4.43 2.39
C GLN A 186 -16.84 -3.60 2.65
N HIS A 187 -16.70 -2.49 1.91
CA HIS A 187 -15.58 -1.58 2.12
C HIS A 187 -15.68 -0.91 3.51
N PRO A 188 -14.56 -0.79 4.27
CA PRO A 188 -14.61 -0.30 5.66
C PRO A 188 -15.08 1.15 5.83
N VAL A 189 -14.98 1.95 4.77
CA VAL A 189 -15.53 3.31 4.70
C VAL A 189 -16.54 3.39 3.57
N ASP A 190 -17.55 4.23 3.74
CA ASP A 190 -18.61 4.40 2.75
C ASP A 190 -18.05 5.01 1.46
N ILE A 191 -18.05 4.21 0.40
CA ILE A 191 -17.68 4.58 -0.98
C ILE A 191 -18.80 4.13 -1.93
N ASP A 192 -20.03 4.04 -1.42
CA ASP A 192 -21.15 3.40 -2.09
C ASP A 192 -20.75 1.99 -2.58
N GLU A 193 -20.96 1.71 -3.87
CA GLU A 193 -20.65 0.43 -4.50
C GLU A 193 -19.37 0.48 -5.35
N ALA A 194 -18.53 1.51 -5.21
CA ALA A 194 -17.33 1.67 -6.05
C ALA A 194 -16.40 0.45 -6.00
N TRP A 195 -16.31 -0.25 -4.87
CA TRP A 195 -15.52 -1.48 -4.72
C TRP A 195 -16.02 -2.65 -5.59
N LYS A 196 -17.28 -2.61 -6.06
CA LYS A 196 -17.84 -3.63 -6.97
C LYS A 196 -17.35 -3.46 -8.39
N GLU A 197 -16.96 -2.24 -8.76
CA GLU A 197 -16.63 -1.83 -10.14
C GLU A 197 -15.14 -1.53 -10.34
N MET A 198 -14.48 -0.95 -9.35
CA MET A 198 -13.08 -0.52 -9.40
C MET A 198 -12.12 -1.51 -8.75
N ALA A 199 -10.85 -1.49 -9.15
CA ALA A 199 -9.83 -2.24 -8.44
C ALA A 199 -9.48 -1.51 -7.13
N CYS A 200 -9.29 -2.26 -6.04
CA CYS A 200 -8.88 -1.67 -4.77
C CYS A 200 -7.59 -0.85 -4.93
N ALA A 201 -6.65 -1.36 -5.74
CA ALA A 201 -5.37 -0.72 -6.00
C ALA A 201 -5.48 0.67 -6.64
N ASP A 202 -6.59 0.99 -7.31
CA ASP A 202 -6.80 2.31 -7.92
C ASP A 202 -6.85 3.43 -6.86
N CYS A 203 -7.27 3.10 -5.63
CA CYS A 203 -7.23 4.03 -4.50
C CYS A 203 -6.17 3.64 -3.46
N HIS A 204 -5.91 2.35 -3.28
CA HIS A 204 -5.09 1.83 -2.18
C HIS A 204 -3.60 1.72 -2.49
N ARG A 205 -3.16 1.89 -3.75
CA ARG A 205 -1.74 1.86 -4.13
C ARG A 205 -0.93 3.01 -3.55
N SER A 206 -1.52 4.20 -3.55
CA SER A 206 -0.96 5.42 -2.97
C SER A 206 -2.08 6.14 -2.23
N LEU A 207 -2.50 5.59 -1.09
CA LEU A 207 -3.32 6.37 -0.16
C LEU A 207 -2.48 7.58 0.28
N TYR A 208 -3.03 8.78 0.05
CA TYR A 208 -2.53 10.12 0.40
C TYR A 208 -1.53 10.78 -0.56
#